data_AF-A0A6J0BPZ4-F1
#
_entry.id   AF-A0A6J0BPZ4-F1
#
_cell.length_a   1.000
_cell.length_b   1.000
_cell.length_c   1.000
_cell.angle_alpha   90.00
_cell.angle_beta   90.00
_cell.angle_gamma   90.00
#
_symmetry.space_group_name_H-M   'P 1'
#
loop_
_entity.id
_entity.type
_entity.pdbx_description
1 polymer ?
#
loop_
_entity_poly.entity_id
_entity_poly.type
_entity_poly.pdbx_seq_one_letter_code
_entity_poly.pdbx_strand_id
1 'polypeptide(L)'
;MDLYFTNVLEEDDGSYECWAKDHKNLTKRSERRFVVHPVVSLKQISVAALDASRIGVTWNFLGYLDSRYKKFGIQIQKNGSLEWHQKYETTTPTTDRVFVATACNPDTAYWFKFTLIFEADIGIHVFSGWTRTSEKDPVYVPLVSVKETSVDSITIEWSKPPREIESIFNFYQVWMYKTGIS
;
A
#
# COMPACT_ATOMS: atom_id res chain seq x y z
N MET A 1 3.90 38.58 -25.48
CA MET A 1 4.31 38.70 -24.08
C MET A 1 3.98 37.37 -23.48
N ASP A 2 5.00 36.70 -22.98
CA ASP A 2 4.94 35.29 -22.72
C ASP A 2 5.18 35.09 -21.22
N LEU A 3 4.34 34.26 -20.61
CA LEU A 3 4.44 33.92 -19.19
C LEU A 3 5.21 32.61 -19.07
N TYR A 4 6.27 32.61 -18.26
CA TYR A 4 7.08 31.43 -17.99
C TYR A 4 7.13 31.17 -16.48
N PHE A 5 7.04 29.90 -16.10
CA PHE A 5 7.24 29.44 -14.73
C PHE A 5 8.58 28.73 -14.63
N THR A 6 9.36 29.03 -13.59
CA THR A 6 10.69 28.42 -13.38
C THR A 6 10.69 27.37 -12.27
N ASN A 7 9.81 27.49 -11.27
CA ASN A 7 9.64 26.54 -10.17
C ASN A 7 8.15 26.45 -9.83
N VAL A 8 7.45 25.54 -10.51
CA VAL A 8 6.00 25.38 -10.40
C VAL A 8 5.63 24.72 -9.06
N LEU A 9 4.78 25.37 -8.27
CA LEU A 9 4.25 24.89 -6.99
C LEU A 9 2.74 24.65 -7.08
N GLU A 10 2.17 23.85 -6.16
CA GLU A 10 0.73 23.55 -6.16
C GLU A 10 -0.15 24.82 -6.09
N GLU A 11 0.37 25.89 -5.48
CA GLU A 11 -0.25 27.22 -5.43
C GLU A 11 -0.30 27.96 -6.79
N ASP A 12 0.48 27.53 -7.79
CA ASP A 12 0.40 28.05 -9.15
C ASP A 12 -0.76 27.40 -9.95
N ASP A 13 -1.49 26.42 -9.39
CA ASP A 13 -2.66 25.84 -10.07
C ASP A 13 -3.80 26.89 -10.17
N GLY A 14 -4.12 27.31 -11.39
CA GLY A 14 -4.94 28.50 -11.58
C GLY A 14 -5.39 28.76 -13.02
N SER A 15 -6.39 29.62 -13.16
CA SER A 15 -6.75 30.20 -14.45
C SER A 15 -5.98 31.50 -14.64
N TYR A 16 -5.27 31.60 -15.75
CA TYR A 16 -4.46 32.75 -16.11
C TYR A 16 -5.09 33.45 -17.29
N GLU A 17 -5.16 34.78 -17.20
CA GLU A 17 -5.76 35.62 -18.22
C GLU A 17 -4.74 36.58 -18.81
N CYS A 18 -4.72 36.64 -20.14
CA CYS A 18 -3.97 37.65 -20.86
C CYS A 18 -4.92 38.73 -21.37
N TRP A 19 -4.59 39.98 -21.06
CA TRP A 19 -5.35 41.17 -21.45
C TRP A 19 -4.46 42.03 -22.34
N ALA A 20 -4.92 42.30 -23.55
CA ALA A 20 -4.24 43.22 -24.47
C ALA A 20 -5.14 44.41 -24.76
N LYS A 21 -4.62 45.63 -24.55
CA LYS A 21 -5.31 46.89 -24.82
C LYS A 21 -4.59 47.64 -25.93
N ASP A 22 -5.32 48.04 -26.96
CA ASP A 22 -4.77 48.92 -28.00
C ASP A 22 -5.00 50.40 -27.68
N HIS A 23 -4.46 51.27 -28.54
CA HIS A 23 -4.60 52.73 -28.41
C HIS A 23 -6.05 53.24 -28.53
N LYS A 24 -7.00 52.37 -28.93
CA LYS A 24 -8.43 52.66 -29.05
C LYS A 24 -9.24 52.04 -27.91
N ASN A 25 -8.58 51.57 -26.85
CA ASN A 25 -9.17 50.86 -25.71
C ASN A 25 -9.88 49.53 -26.06
N LEU A 26 -9.65 48.94 -27.24
CA LEU A 26 -10.15 47.60 -27.53
C LEU A 26 -9.39 46.58 -26.69
N THR A 27 -10.13 45.75 -25.94
CA THR A 27 -9.56 44.74 -25.06
C THR A 27 -9.79 43.35 -25.66
N LYS A 28 -8.70 42.62 -25.93
CA LYS A 28 -8.78 41.18 -26.22
C LYS A 28 -8.40 40.41 -24.96
N ARG A 29 -9.22 39.41 -24.62
CA ARG A 29 -9.06 38.53 -23.46
C ARG A 29 -8.88 37.10 -23.95
N SER A 30 -7.88 36.41 -23.39
CA SER A 30 -7.75 34.97 -23.54
C SER A 30 -7.52 34.34 -22.17
N GLU A 31 -8.26 33.28 -21.87
CA GLU A 31 -8.11 32.50 -20.64
C GLU A 31 -7.38 31.18 -20.94
N ARG A 32 -6.46 30.81 -20.06
CA ARG A 32 -5.79 29.51 -20.07
C ARG A 32 -5.82 28.93 -18.66
N ARG A 33 -6.24 27.67 -18.54
CA ARG A 33 -6.10 26.92 -17.30
C ARG A 33 -4.69 26.32 -17.24
N PHE A 34 -3.99 26.58 -16.15
CA PHE A 34 -2.75 25.93 -15.80
C PHE A 34 -3.04 25.04 -14.59
N VAL A 35 -2.69 23.77 -14.67
CA VAL A 35 -2.95 22.79 -13.62
C VAL A 35 -1.61 22.31 -13.10
N VAL A 36 -1.39 22.45 -11.79
CA VAL A 36 -0.19 21.94 -11.14
C VAL A 36 -0.57 20.66 -10.45
N HIS A 37 0.00 19.57 -10.93
CA HIS A 37 -0.30 18.29 -10.37
C HIS A 37 0.60 18.00 -9.16
N PRO A 38 0.03 17.60 -8.02
CA PRO A 38 0.83 17.20 -6.87
C PRO A 38 1.71 16.00 -7.25
N VAL A 39 2.94 15.98 -6.74
CA VAL A 39 3.83 14.82 -6.87
C VAL A 39 3.23 13.69 -6.03
N VAL A 40 2.50 12.79 -6.68
CA VAL A 40 2.03 11.56 -6.03
C VAL A 40 3.28 10.78 -5.59
N SER A 41 3.36 10.51 -4.29
CA SER A 41 4.46 9.75 -3.70
C SER A 41 3.94 8.63 -2.82
N LEU A 42 4.69 7.53 -2.72
CA LEU A 42 4.42 6.50 -1.72
C LEU A 42 4.91 7.02 -0.37
N LYS A 43 3.96 7.33 0.53
CA LYS A 43 4.25 7.88 1.86
C LYS A 43 4.87 6.84 2.78
N GLN A 44 4.27 5.66 2.77
CA GLN A 44 4.57 4.61 3.72
C GLN A 44 4.43 3.28 3.03
N ILE A 45 5.47 2.46 3.14
CA ILE A 45 5.51 1.09 2.68
C ILE A 45 5.92 0.26 3.89
N SER A 46 5.16 -0.80 4.17
CA SER A 46 5.52 -1.78 5.19
C SER A 46 5.62 -3.15 4.53
N VAL A 47 6.72 -3.84 4.78
CA VAL A 47 6.95 -5.21 4.31
C VAL A 47 7.40 -6.02 5.51
N ALA A 48 6.62 -7.03 5.89
CA ALA A 48 6.88 -7.86 7.04
C ALA A 48 6.64 -9.34 6.71
N ALA A 49 7.55 -10.21 7.16
CA ALA A 49 7.31 -11.64 7.09
C ALA A 49 6.12 -12.02 7.98
N LEU A 50 5.20 -12.80 7.42
CA LEU A 50 4.09 -13.37 8.18
C LEU A 50 4.47 -14.75 8.71
N ASP A 51 5.15 -15.55 7.90
CA ASP A 51 5.61 -16.89 8.26
C ASP A 51 6.74 -17.36 7.34
N ALA A 52 6.96 -18.68 7.24
CA ALA A 52 8.04 -19.23 6.43
C ALA A 52 7.78 -19.14 4.92
N SER A 53 6.53 -18.89 4.51
CA SER A 53 6.11 -18.90 3.10
C SER A 53 5.39 -17.65 2.64
N ARG A 54 5.10 -16.71 3.55
CA ARG A 54 4.31 -15.52 3.27
C ARG A 54 4.95 -14.23 3.78
N ILE A 55 4.81 -13.17 2.97
CA ILE A 55 5.19 -11.80 3.32
C ILE A 55 3.99 -10.88 3.09
N GLY A 56 3.65 -10.11 4.12
CA GLY A 56 2.63 -9.08 4.07
C GLY A 56 3.24 -7.77 3.59
N VAL A 57 2.54 -7.12 2.68
CA VAL A 57 2.94 -5.84 2.08
C VAL A 57 1.78 -4.87 2.24
N THR A 58 2.05 -3.70 2.79
CA THR A 58 1.09 -2.61 2.86
C THR A 58 1.69 -1.32 2.34
N TRP A 59 0.86 -0.46 1.75
CA TRP A 59 1.31 0.82 1.20
C TRP A 59 0.29 1.93 1.39
N ASN A 60 0.76 3.17 1.36
CA ASN A 60 -0.10 4.34 1.39
C ASN A 60 0.44 5.42 0.45
N PHE A 61 -0.46 6.06 -0.29
CA PHE A 61 -0.13 7.18 -1.17
C PHE A 61 -0.25 8.50 -0.40
N LEU A 62 0.65 9.44 -0.66
CA LEU A 62 0.50 10.83 -0.27
C LEU A 62 -0.12 11.60 -1.44
N GLY A 63 -1.16 12.39 -1.14
CA GLY A 63 -1.88 13.18 -2.14
C GLY A 63 -2.98 12.40 -2.87
N TYR A 64 -3.63 13.08 -3.80
CA TYR A 64 -4.69 12.52 -4.63
C TYR A 64 -4.09 11.85 -5.87
N LEU A 65 -4.53 10.62 -6.17
CA LEU A 65 -4.19 9.95 -7.42
C LEU A 65 -4.98 10.60 -8.54
N ASP A 66 -4.30 11.41 -9.36
CA ASP A 66 -4.95 12.13 -10.44
C ASP A 66 -5.35 11.23 -11.61
N SER A 67 -6.06 11.80 -12.59
CA SER A 67 -6.55 11.10 -13.78
C SER A 67 -5.47 10.56 -14.71
N ARG A 68 -4.19 10.94 -14.51
CA ARG A 68 -3.06 10.48 -15.33
C ARG A 68 -2.44 9.20 -14.78
N TYR A 69 -2.79 8.81 -13.55
CA TYR A 69 -2.41 7.50 -13.03
C TYR A 69 -2.87 6.41 -14.01
N LYS A 70 -1.95 5.51 -14.37
CA LYS A 70 -2.27 4.35 -15.21
C LYS A 70 -2.21 3.06 -14.43
N LYS A 71 -1.16 2.90 -13.62
CA LYS A 71 -0.80 1.57 -13.13
C LYS A 71 0.06 1.63 -11.88
N PHE A 72 -0.17 0.68 -10.99
CA PHE A 72 0.67 0.38 -9.85
C PHE A 72 1.05 -1.10 -9.90
N GLY A 73 2.29 -1.41 -9.56
CA GLY A 73 2.81 -2.76 -9.56
C GLY A 73 3.76 -3.02 -8.40
N ILE A 74 3.75 -4.26 -7.92
CA ILE A 74 4.69 -4.75 -6.92
C ILE A 74 5.46 -5.92 -7.53
N GLN A 75 6.78 -5.79 -7.54
CA GLN A 75 7.72 -6.81 -7.94
C GLN A 75 8.50 -7.29 -6.72
N ILE A 76 8.90 -8.55 -6.74
CA ILE A 76 9.73 -9.17 -5.69
C ILE A 76 10.99 -9.76 -6.30
N GLN A 77 12.12 -9.61 -5.61
CA GLN A 77 13.38 -10.24 -5.92
C GLN A 77 13.84 -11.08 -4.73
N LYS A 78 14.26 -12.31 -4.98
CA LYS A 78 14.87 -13.19 -3.98
C LYS A 78 16.34 -12.85 -3.83
N ASN A 79 16.86 -12.84 -2.59
CA ASN A 79 18.30 -12.62 -2.36
C ASN A 79 19.13 -13.71 -3.07
N GLY A 80 20.16 -13.29 -3.80
CA GLY A 80 20.96 -14.16 -4.67
C GLY A 80 20.38 -14.39 -6.07
N SER A 81 19.17 -13.89 -6.38
CA SER A 81 18.64 -13.83 -7.74
C SER A 81 18.81 -12.43 -8.33
N LEU A 82 19.04 -12.35 -9.65
CA LEU A 82 19.02 -11.09 -10.40
C LEU A 82 17.62 -10.76 -10.96
N GLU A 83 16.69 -11.70 -10.88
CA GLU A 83 15.37 -11.57 -11.51
C GLU A 83 14.34 -10.92 -10.57
N TRP A 84 13.56 -10.00 -11.14
CA TRP A 84 12.38 -9.41 -10.53
C TRP A 84 11.13 -10.10 -11.05
N HIS A 85 10.30 -10.62 -10.15
CA HIS A 85 9.02 -11.24 -10.52
C HIS A 85 7.86 -10.30 -10.19
N GLN A 86 6.98 -10.05 -11.16
CA GLN A 86 5.73 -9.33 -10.94
C GLN A 86 4.80 -10.17 -10.05
N LYS A 87 4.28 -9.57 -8.96
CA LYS A 87 3.40 -10.26 -8.01
C LYS A 87 2.03 -9.61 -7.86
N TYR A 88 1.96 -8.30 -8.04
CA TYR A 88 0.71 -7.55 -7.95
C TYR A 88 0.69 -6.45 -8.99
N GLU A 89 -0.47 -6.20 -9.57
CA GLU A 89 -0.65 -5.19 -10.59
C GLU A 89 -2.09 -4.68 -10.57
N THR A 90 -2.27 -3.37 -10.62
CA THR A 90 -3.59 -2.77 -10.72
C THR A 90 -3.59 -1.45 -11.49
N THR A 91 -4.67 -1.21 -12.24
CA THR A 91 -4.98 0.07 -12.91
C THR A 91 -5.96 0.93 -12.13
N THR A 92 -6.49 0.41 -11.04
CA THR A 92 -7.24 1.15 -10.03
C THR A 92 -6.49 0.94 -8.72
N PRO A 93 -5.88 1.97 -8.12
CA PRO A 93 -5.30 1.83 -6.80
C PRO A 93 -6.47 1.50 -5.88
N THR A 94 -6.61 0.21 -5.53
CA THR A 94 -7.72 -0.29 -4.72
C THR A 94 -7.72 0.43 -3.38
N THR A 95 -8.89 0.55 -2.74
CA THR A 95 -8.96 0.83 -1.29
C THR A 95 -8.16 -0.19 -0.49
N ASP A 96 -7.99 -1.39 -1.02
CA ASP A 96 -7.16 -2.44 -0.46
C ASP A 96 -5.69 -2.10 -0.67
N ARG A 97 -5.10 -1.59 0.42
CA ARG A 97 -3.71 -1.17 0.57
C ARG A 97 -2.81 -2.29 1.09
N VAL A 98 -3.21 -3.54 0.81
CA VAL A 98 -2.62 -4.75 1.37
C VAL A 98 -2.45 -5.79 0.26
N PHE A 99 -1.31 -6.45 0.25
CA PHE A 99 -0.98 -7.57 -0.60
C PHE A 99 -0.22 -8.63 0.21
N VAL A 100 -0.46 -9.91 -0.06
CA VAL A 100 0.29 -11.01 0.56
C VAL A 100 1.02 -11.78 -0.53
N ALA A 101 2.35 -11.71 -0.51
CA ALA A 101 3.18 -12.57 -1.34
C ALA A 101 3.19 -13.98 -0.74
N THR A 102 2.74 -14.96 -1.51
CA THR A 102 2.71 -16.38 -1.13
C THR A 102 3.79 -17.19 -1.86
N ALA A 103 4.00 -18.43 -1.41
CA ALA A 103 5.00 -19.34 -1.97
C ALA A 103 6.44 -18.80 -1.91
N CYS A 104 6.76 -18.05 -0.85
CA CYS A 104 8.13 -17.71 -0.51
C CYS A 104 8.85 -18.93 0.07
N ASN A 105 10.17 -18.94 0.00
CA ASN A 105 10.99 -19.96 0.62
C ASN A 105 11.22 -19.60 2.10
N PRO A 106 11.30 -20.60 3.00
CA PRO A 106 11.71 -20.39 4.38
C PRO A 106 13.12 -19.78 4.48
N ASP A 107 13.36 -19.04 5.56
CA ASP A 107 14.64 -18.38 5.87
C ASP A 107 15.28 -17.66 4.66
N THR A 108 14.46 -16.98 3.87
CA THR A 108 14.89 -16.36 2.62
C THR A 108 14.58 -14.88 2.65
N ALA A 109 15.60 -14.07 2.34
CA ALA A 109 15.46 -12.63 2.21
C ALA A 109 14.90 -12.26 0.83
N TYR A 110 13.95 -11.33 0.83
CA TYR A 110 13.30 -10.78 -0.36
C TYR A 110 13.35 -9.26 -0.35
N TRP A 111 13.42 -8.69 -1.54
CA TRP A 111 13.39 -7.25 -1.77
C TRP A 111 12.19 -6.91 -2.65
N PHE A 112 11.46 -5.85 -2.31
CA PHE A 112 10.26 -5.44 -3.04
C PHE A 112 10.51 -4.12 -3.77
N LYS A 113 10.04 -4.07 -5.02
CA LYS A 113 10.03 -2.87 -5.86
C LYS A 113 8.59 -2.51 -6.16
N PHE A 114 8.23 -1.28 -5.85
CA PHE A 114 6.94 -0.66 -6.08
C PHE A 114 7.09 0.27 -7.28
N THR A 115 6.19 0.15 -8.24
CA THR A 115 6.21 0.95 -9.47
C THR A 115 4.88 1.65 -9.63
N LEU A 116 4.92 2.98 -9.73
CA LEU A 116 3.77 3.80 -10.13
C LEU A 116 4.04 4.33 -11.53
N ILE A 117 3.08 4.18 -12.44
CA ILE A 117 3.17 4.64 -13.82
C ILE A 117 2.05 5.65 -14.07
N PHE A 118 2.42 6.79 -14.62
CA PHE A 118 1.53 7.88 -15.04
C PHE A 118 1.48 7.99 -16.57
N GLU A 119 0.67 8.91 -17.09
CA GLU A 119 0.71 9.29 -18.52
C GLU A 119 2.11 9.71 -18.96
N ALA A 120 2.42 9.45 -20.24
CA ALA A 120 3.75 9.54 -20.83
C ALA A 120 4.79 8.55 -20.26
N ASP A 121 4.34 7.44 -19.66
CA ASP A 121 5.18 6.35 -19.13
C ASP A 121 6.24 6.79 -18.11
N ILE A 122 5.97 7.88 -17.40
CA ILE A 122 6.80 8.33 -16.28
C ILE A 122 6.61 7.34 -15.12
N GLY A 123 7.67 6.59 -14.81
CA GLY A 123 7.70 5.57 -13.77
C GLY A 123 8.38 6.05 -12.49
N ILE A 124 7.66 6.07 -11.37
CA ILE A 124 8.24 6.24 -10.04
C ILE A 124 8.52 4.86 -9.45
N HIS A 125 9.75 4.64 -9.00
CA HIS A 125 10.15 3.39 -8.35
C HIS A 125 10.51 3.64 -6.89
N VAL A 126 9.96 2.83 -6.00
CA VAL A 126 10.31 2.80 -4.58
C VAL A 126 10.67 1.39 -4.18
N PHE A 127 11.68 1.25 -3.34
CA PHE A 127 12.19 -0.05 -2.91
C PHE A 127 11.99 -0.22 -1.41
N SER A 128 11.67 -1.43 -0.97
CA SER A 128 11.66 -1.78 0.46
C SER A 128 13.08 -1.94 1.01
N GLY A 129 13.21 -2.34 2.27
CA GLY A 129 14.40 -3.05 2.75
C GLY A 129 14.32 -4.55 2.42
N TRP A 130 15.40 -5.28 2.72
CA TRP A 130 15.37 -6.74 2.71
C TRP A 130 14.48 -7.26 3.84
N THR A 131 13.52 -8.12 3.49
CA THR A 131 12.64 -8.80 4.46
C THR A 131 12.87 -10.30 4.37
N ARG A 132 13.22 -10.92 5.49
CA ARG A 132 13.50 -12.35 5.59
C ARG A 132 12.29 -13.09 6.13
N THR A 133 11.84 -14.13 5.42
CA THR A 133 10.82 -15.06 5.91
C THR A 133 11.32 -15.84 7.11
N SER A 134 10.39 -16.35 7.92
CA SER A 134 10.75 -17.20 9.05
C SER A 134 11.36 -18.53 8.58
N GLU A 135 12.18 -19.16 9.41
CA GLU A 135 12.70 -20.52 9.13
C GLU A 135 11.59 -21.57 9.18
N LYS A 136 10.61 -21.37 10.05
CA LYS A 136 9.46 -22.23 10.25
C LYS A 136 8.21 -21.40 10.51
N ASP A 137 7.06 -21.99 10.21
CA ASP A 137 5.81 -21.34 10.54
C ASP A 137 5.71 -21.17 12.07
N PRO A 138 5.22 -20.02 12.55
CA PRO A 138 5.00 -19.80 13.96
C PRO A 138 3.93 -20.79 14.44
N VAL A 139 4.36 -21.84 15.13
CA VAL A 139 3.44 -22.81 15.74
C VAL A 139 2.95 -22.20 17.05
N TYR A 140 1.67 -21.82 17.05
CA TYR A 140 0.97 -21.40 18.25
C TYR A 140 -0.37 -22.11 18.34
N VAL A 141 -0.51 -22.94 19.38
CA VAL A 141 -1.78 -23.57 19.73
C VAL A 141 -2.25 -22.92 21.04
N PRO A 142 -3.31 -22.09 21.02
CA PRO A 142 -3.83 -21.51 22.24
C PRO A 142 -4.40 -22.61 23.15
N LEU A 143 -4.02 -22.59 24.43
CA LEU A 143 -4.72 -23.33 25.47
C LEU A 143 -6.02 -22.59 25.76
N VAL A 144 -7.13 -23.09 25.24
CA VAL A 144 -8.46 -22.48 25.42
C VAL A 144 -9.13 -23.07 26.66
N SER A 145 -9.64 -22.22 27.54
CA SER A 145 -10.42 -22.62 28.72
C SER A 145 -11.73 -21.83 28.79
N VAL A 146 -12.76 -22.46 29.36
CA VAL A 146 -13.99 -21.78 29.75
C VAL A 146 -13.79 -21.24 31.14
N LYS A 147 -13.88 -19.92 31.28
CA LYS A 147 -13.71 -19.24 32.56
C LYS A 147 -15.02 -19.22 33.34
N GLU A 148 -16.09 -18.80 32.67
CA GLU A 148 -17.42 -18.66 33.26
C GLU A 148 -18.50 -18.99 32.24
N THR A 149 -19.59 -19.57 32.72
CA THR A 149 -20.79 -19.85 31.95
C THR A 149 -22.00 -19.31 32.69
N SER A 150 -22.85 -18.56 31.99
CA SER A 150 -24.18 -18.13 32.47
C SER A 150 -25.26 -18.74 31.58
N VAL A 151 -26.52 -18.36 31.81
CA VAL A 151 -27.66 -18.82 30.99
C VAL A 151 -27.49 -18.39 29.53
N ASP A 152 -26.91 -17.20 29.28
CA ASP A 152 -26.88 -16.57 27.96
C ASP A 152 -25.46 -16.25 27.47
N SER A 153 -24.43 -16.53 28.27
CA SER A 153 -23.04 -16.18 27.93
C SER A 153 -22.04 -17.27 28.31
N ILE A 154 -20.98 -17.37 27.50
CA ILE A 154 -19.81 -18.19 27.79
C ILE A 154 -18.60 -17.28 27.66
N THR A 155 -17.85 -17.15 28.75
CA THR A 155 -16.58 -16.43 28.76
C THR A 155 -15.46 -17.43 28.51
N ILE A 156 -14.80 -17.31 27.36
CA ILE A 156 -13.61 -18.07 27.01
C ILE A 156 -12.36 -17.23 27.19
N GLU A 157 -11.28 -17.86 27.63
CA GLU A 157 -9.95 -17.28 27.66
C GLU A 157 -8.97 -18.23 26.97
N TRP A 158 -7.86 -17.68 26.52
CA TRP A 158 -6.77 -18.48 25.94
C TRP A 158 -5.42 -17.92 26.34
N SER A 159 -4.39 -18.78 26.29
CA SER A 159 -3.01 -18.34 26.45
C SER A 159 -2.67 -17.22 25.44
N LYS A 160 -1.63 -16.41 25.70
CA LYS A 160 -1.09 -15.52 24.67
C LYS A 160 0.00 -16.21 23.85
N PRO A 161 0.21 -15.83 22.58
CA PRO A 161 1.39 -16.25 21.84
C PRO A 161 2.67 -15.84 22.58
N PRO A 162 3.76 -16.64 22.46
CA PRO A 162 5.11 -16.21 22.86
C PRO A 162 5.44 -14.83 22.29
N ARG A 163 6.17 -13.99 23.05
CA ARG A 163 6.46 -12.60 22.68
C ARG A 163 7.13 -12.48 21.32
N GLU A 164 7.92 -13.49 20.95
CA GLU A 164 8.67 -13.56 19.70
C GLU A 164 7.77 -13.64 18.47
N ILE A 165 6.54 -14.16 18.62
CA ILE A 165 5.57 -14.35 17.54
C ILE A 165 4.26 -13.58 17.75
N GLU A 166 4.14 -12.84 18.87
CA GLU A 166 2.94 -12.09 19.24
C GLU A 166 2.53 -11.07 18.17
N SER A 167 3.50 -10.37 17.55
CA SER A 167 3.26 -9.39 16.49
C SER A 167 2.83 -9.99 15.15
N ILE A 168 2.86 -11.32 15.02
CA ILE A 168 2.47 -12.03 13.79
C ILE A 168 0.95 -12.31 13.79
N PHE A 169 0.36 -12.52 14.96
CA PHE A 169 -1.07 -12.84 15.10
C PHE A 169 -1.90 -11.56 15.14
N ASN A 170 -2.61 -11.28 14.04
CA ASN A 170 -3.43 -10.06 13.91
C ASN A 170 -4.90 -10.27 14.29
N PHE A 171 -5.41 -11.50 14.19
CA PHE A 171 -6.81 -11.84 14.48
C PHE A 171 -6.93 -13.29 14.95
N TYR A 172 -7.98 -13.58 15.73
CA TYR A 172 -8.36 -14.93 16.13
C TYR A 172 -9.73 -15.25 15.55
N GLN A 173 -9.89 -16.48 15.05
CA GLN A 173 -11.17 -16.99 14.60
C GLN A 173 -11.63 -18.08 15.57
N VAL A 174 -12.77 -17.87 16.21
CA VAL A 174 -13.34 -18.80 17.19
C VAL A 174 -14.48 -19.56 16.55
N TRP A 175 -14.45 -20.88 16.66
CA TRP A 175 -15.50 -21.77 16.20
C TRP A 175 -16.13 -22.46 17.41
N MET A 176 -17.44 -22.27 17.61
CA MET A 176 -18.21 -22.92 18.66
C MET A 176 -19.26 -23.81 17.99
N TYR A 177 -19.35 -25.05 18.43
CA TYR A 177 -20.37 -25.99 17.99
C TYR A 177 -21.07 -26.59 19.21
N LYS A 178 -22.39 -26.67 19.15
CA LYS A 178 -23.17 -27.40 20.14
C LYS A 178 -22.95 -28.89 19.91
N THR A 179 -22.21 -29.56 20.78
CA THR A 179 -22.20 -31.02 20.81
C THR A 179 -23.53 -31.48 21.38
N GLY A 180 -24.40 -32.04 20.54
CA GLY A 180 -25.64 -32.65 21.00
C GLY A 180 -25.33 -33.83 21.92
N ILE A 181 -25.75 -33.73 23.18
CA ILE A 181 -26.03 -34.91 23.98
C ILE A 181 -27.55 -35.04 23.98
N SER A 182 -27.99 -36.21 23.53
CA SER A 182 -29.36 -36.75 23.56
C SER A 182 -30.09 -36.49 24.87
#